data_AF-A0A8B6GNF6-F1
#
_entry.id   AF-A0A8B6GNF6-F1
#
_cell.length_a   1.000
_cell.length_b   1.000
_cell.length_c   1.000
_cell.angle_alpha   90.00
_cell.angle_beta   90.00
_cell.angle_gamma   90.00
#
_symmetry.space_group_name_H-M   'P 1'
#
loop_
_entity.id
_entity.type
_entity.pdbx_description
1 polymer ?
#
loop_
_entity_poly.entity_id
_entity_poly.type
_entity_poly.pdbx_seq_one_letter_code
_entity_poly.pdbx_strand_id
1 'polypeptide(L)'
;VKVAMYKDNVMVMKMVFNNTDTGLNTDWYSADHIVYSSYTDMTTVGITYNFFSIKGDEPVGRRFYINKNYGGCAVDVGWIAVYDSGPGCTYEHGLQYPAFAYMPNNIMGQWDLKSNYQYIKTVFFKTYNSTSHFKTPFLIA
;
A
#
# COMPACT_ATOMS: atom_id res chain seq x y z
N VAL A 1 5.50 -9.36 -8.30
CA VAL A 1 4.39 -8.48 -8.76
C VAL A 1 4.82 -7.02 -8.69
N LYS A 2 4.48 -6.18 -9.67
CA LYS A 2 4.63 -4.72 -9.57
C LYS A 2 3.30 -4.08 -9.17
N VAL A 3 3.35 -3.24 -8.16
CA VAL A 3 2.29 -2.32 -7.75
C VAL A 3 2.70 -0.91 -8.14
N ALA A 4 1.87 -0.20 -8.90
CA ALA A 4 2.15 1.16 -9.34
C ALA A 4 0.93 2.05 -9.11
N MET A 5 1.15 3.21 -8.50
CA MET A 5 0.13 4.19 -8.17
C MET A 5 0.24 5.38 -9.11
N TYR A 6 -0.90 5.88 -9.59
CA TYR A 6 -0.96 7.00 -10.51
C TYR A 6 -1.86 8.12 -9.99
N LYS A 7 -1.36 9.34 -10.13
CA LYS A 7 -2.12 10.58 -9.92
C LYS A 7 -2.04 11.39 -11.22
N ASP A 8 -3.18 11.77 -11.75
CA ASP A 8 -3.28 12.57 -12.99
C ASP A 8 -2.45 11.97 -14.15
N ASN A 9 -2.53 10.64 -14.31
CA ASN A 9 -1.78 9.82 -15.27
C ASN A 9 -0.24 9.81 -15.10
N VAL A 10 0.27 10.41 -14.02
CA VAL A 10 1.69 10.35 -13.64
C VAL A 10 1.89 9.27 -12.60
N MET A 11 2.87 8.38 -12.80
CA MET A 11 3.25 7.38 -11.80
C MET A 11 3.88 8.08 -10.60
N VAL A 12 3.24 7.97 -9.43
CA VAL A 12 3.68 8.62 -8.19
C VAL A 12 4.36 7.67 -7.22
N MET A 13 4.13 6.36 -7.36
CA MET A 13 4.82 5.33 -6.57
C MET A 13 4.94 4.04 -7.38
N LYS A 14 6.03 3.30 -7.15
CA LYS A 14 6.25 1.95 -7.66
C LYS A 14 6.83 1.04 -6.56
N MET A 15 6.25 -0.14 -6.39
CA MET A 15 6.83 -1.24 -5.62
C MET A 15 6.89 -2.49 -6.49
N VAL A 16 7.95 -3.26 -6.35
CA VAL A 16 8.12 -4.55 -7.03
C VAL A 16 8.41 -5.59 -5.97
N PHE A 17 7.64 -6.66 -6.01
CA PHE A 17 7.72 -7.78 -5.10
C PHE A 17 8.19 -9.03 -5.83
N ASN A 18 8.97 -9.88 -5.15
CA ASN A 18 9.22 -11.24 -5.59
C ASN A 18 7.98 -12.11 -5.33
N ASN A 19 7.62 -12.96 -6.28
CA ASN A 19 6.44 -13.83 -6.22
C ASN A 19 6.78 -15.26 -6.70
N THR A 20 8.06 -15.65 -6.63
CA THR A 20 8.52 -16.96 -7.12
C THR A 20 8.13 -18.12 -6.22
N ASP A 21 7.86 -17.86 -4.93
CA ASP A 21 7.76 -18.91 -3.90
C ASP A 21 6.46 -18.87 -3.07
N THR A 22 5.47 -18.08 -3.48
CA THR A 22 4.25 -17.93 -2.67
C THR A 22 3.23 -19.01 -3.05
N GLY A 23 3.12 -20.05 -2.23
CA GLY A 23 2.08 -21.09 -2.34
C GLY A 23 0.65 -20.56 -2.10
N LEU A 24 0.51 -19.30 -1.66
CA LEU A 24 -0.74 -18.57 -1.49
C LEU A 24 -0.77 -17.31 -2.38
N ASN A 25 -1.95 -16.94 -2.87
CA ASN A 25 -2.14 -15.89 -3.88
C ASN A 25 -1.88 -14.45 -3.39
N THR A 26 -1.62 -14.25 -2.09
CA THR A 26 -1.56 -12.91 -1.46
C THR A 26 -0.28 -12.61 -0.69
N ASP A 27 0.52 -13.62 -0.34
CA ASP A 27 1.64 -13.47 0.59
C ASP A 27 2.80 -12.68 0.00
N TRP A 28 2.84 -12.56 -1.33
CA TRP A 28 3.83 -11.78 -2.06
C TRP A 28 3.83 -10.29 -1.70
N TYR A 29 2.73 -9.80 -1.12
CA TYR A 29 2.64 -8.43 -0.62
C TYR A 29 3.10 -8.39 0.84
N SER A 30 4.39 -8.58 1.06
CA SER A 30 5.04 -8.51 2.36
C SER A 30 6.40 -7.81 2.26
N ALA A 31 6.95 -7.39 3.39
CA ALA A 31 8.26 -6.74 3.45
C ALA A 31 9.38 -7.65 2.92
N ASP A 32 9.35 -8.95 3.24
CA ASP A 32 10.37 -9.94 2.85
C ASP A 32 10.42 -10.17 1.34
N HIS A 33 9.36 -9.82 0.63
CA HIS A 33 9.28 -9.94 -0.82
C HIS A 33 9.63 -8.66 -1.56
N ILE A 34 9.97 -7.54 -0.91
CA ILE A 34 10.34 -6.30 -1.62
C ILE A 34 11.63 -6.50 -2.42
N VAL A 35 11.53 -6.36 -3.74
CA VAL A 35 12.67 -6.25 -4.68
C VAL A 35 13.00 -4.79 -4.96
N TYR A 36 11.98 -3.93 -4.97
CA TYR A 36 12.13 -2.50 -5.18
C TYR A 36 10.99 -1.74 -4.49
N SER A 37 11.29 -0.57 -3.93
CA SER A 37 10.28 0.38 -3.44
C SER A 37 10.69 1.81 -3.81
N SER A 38 9.70 2.65 -4.12
CA SER A 38 9.89 4.11 -4.13
C SER A 38 10.13 4.67 -2.73
N TYR A 39 9.72 3.96 -1.68
CA TYR A 39 9.97 4.34 -0.30
C TYR A 39 11.38 3.94 0.13
N THR A 40 12.14 4.90 0.64
CA THR A 40 13.57 4.70 0.98
C THR A 40 13.78 4.11 2.38
N ASP A 41 12.75 4.13 3.23
CA ASP A 41 12.82 3.73 4.64
C ASP A 41 12.29 2.32 4.92
N MET A 42 11.67 1.67 3.94
CA MET A 42 11.02 0.36 4.11
C MET A 42 11.99 -0.82 4.30
N THR A 43 13.26 -0.67 3.92
CA THR A 43 14.27 -1.74 4.10
C THR A 43 15.39 -1.31 5.05
N THR A 44 15.19 -0.21 5.77
CA THR A 44 16.16 0.29 6.75
C THR A 44 16.24 -0.67 7.94
N VAL A 45 17.46 -0.89 8.45
CA VAL A 45 17.68 -1.73 9.63
C VAL A 45 16.84 -1.22 10.80
N GLY A 46 16.06 -2.12 11.42
CA GLY A 46 15.21 -1.81 12.57
C GLY A 46 13.82 -1.26 12.22
N ILE A 47 13.46 -1.17 10.93
CA ILE A 47 12.08 -0.86 10.54
C ILE A 47 11.13 -1.99 10.96
N THR A 48 9.92 -1.63 11.40
CA THR A 48 8.90 -2.57 11.85
C THR A 48 7.58 -2.33 11.13
N TYR A 49 6.74 -3.36 11.11
CA TYR A 49 5.42 -3.32 10.51
C TYR A 49 4.42 -4.02 11.43
N ASN A 50 3.38 -3.31 11.88
CA ASN A 50 2.23 -3.99 12.49
C ASN A 50 1.27 -4.51 11.42
N PHE A 51 1.28 -3.91 10.23
CA PHE A 51 0.61 -4.42 9.05
C PHE A 51 1.49 -4.26 7.81
N PHE A 52 1.61 -5.34 7.05
CA PHE A 52 2.11 -5.34 5.69
C PHE A 52 1.42 -6.50 4.96
N SER A 53 0.19 -6.29 4.53
CA SER A 53 -0.58 -7.34 3.85
C SER A 53 -1.73 -6.80 3.02
N ILE A 54 -2.19 -7.61 2.05
CA ILE A 54 -3.40 -7.30 1.27
C ILE A 54 -4.63 -7.26 2.17
N LYS A 55 -4.74 -8.22 3.11
CA LYS A 55 -5.85 -8.31 4.05
C LYS A 55 -5.94 -7.06 4.94
N GLY A 56 -4.80 -6.54 5.38
CA GLY A 56 -4.69 -5.38 6.26
C GLY A 56 -5.46 -5.55 7.58
N ASP A 57 -5.98 -4.44 8.10
CA ASP A 57 -6.78 -4.37 9.33
C ASP A 57 -8.27 -4.44 8.99
N GLU A 58 -8.75 -5.67 8.80
CA GLU A 58 -10.11 -5.98 8.36
C GLU A 58 -11.22 -5.35 9.22
N PRO A 59 -11.18 -5.40 10.56
CA PRO A 59 -12.23 -4.84 11.40
C PRO A 59 -12.51 -3.35 11.20
N VAL A 60 -11.53 -2.58 10.70
CA VAL A 60 -11.63 -1.14 10.45
C VAL A 60 -11.43 -0.79 8.97
N GLY A 61 -11.63 -1.76 8.08
CA GLY A 61 -11.72 -1.52 6.64
C GLY A 61 -10.43 -1.03 5.97
N ARG A 62 -9.25 -1.43 6.47
CA ARG A 62 -7.94 -1.07 5.88
C ARG A 62 -7.38 -2.25 5.10
N ARG A 63 -7.29 -2.14 3.78
CA ARG A 63 -6.73 -3.14 2.85
C ARG A 63 -5.43 -2.66 2.22
N PHE A 64 -4.69 -3.60 1.62
CA PHE A 64 -3.37 -3.33 1.00
C PHE A 64 -2.51 -2.44 1.90
N TYR A 65 -2.53 -2.76 3.19
CA TYR A 65 -2.16 -1.84 4.24
C TYR A 65 -0.71 -2.06 4.62
N ILE A 66 0.08 -0.99 4.56
CA ILE A 66 1.47 -0.97 5.00
C ILE A 66 1.58 0.10 6.08
N ASN A 67 1.73 -0.35 7.31
CA ASN A 67 1.74 0.49 8.50
C ASN A 67 2.82 0.03 9.48
N LYS A 68 3.49 1.00 10.09
CA LYS A 68 4.60 0.75 11.01
C LYS A 68 4.07 0.37 12.39
N ASN A 69 3.20 1.20 12.94
CA ASN A 69 2.71 1.04 14.30
C ASN A 69 1.32 1.62 14.49
N TYR A 70 0.64 1.12 15.52
CA TYR A 70 -0.49 1.78 16.14
C TYR A 70 -0.09 2.41 17.46
N GLY A 71 -0.72 3.53 17.78
CA GLY A 71 -0.60 4.21 19.07
C GLY A 71 -1.82 5.08 19.39
N GLY A 72 -2.91 4.87 18.66
CA GLY A 72 -4.04 5.78 18.54
C GLY A 72 -3.92 6.64 17.28
N CYS A 73 -5.04 7.16 16.79
CA CYS A 73 -5.12 7.83 15.49
C CYS A 73 -4.05 8.92 15.27
N ALA A 74 -3.75 9.71 16.31
CA ALA A 74 -2.73 10.76 16.27
C ALA A 74 -1.28 10.25 16.28
N VAL A 75 -1.04 8.95 16.40
CA VAL A 75 0.28 8.30 16.51
C VAL A 75 0.47 7.23 15.44
N ASP A 76 -0.60 6.81 14.76
CA ASP A 76 -0.54 5.84 13.68
C ASP A 76 0.33 6.39 12.53
N VAL A 77 1.34 5.61 12.17
CA VAL A 77 2.33 5.97 11.15
C VAL A 77 2.47 4.82 10.16
N GLY A 78 2.40 5.14 8.87
CA GLY A 78 2.47 4.16 7.80
C GLY A 78 2.81 4.76 6.45
N TRP A 79 2.56 3.98 5.39
CA TRP A 79 2.95 4.33 4.02
C TRP A 79 1.78 4.29 3.05
N ILE A 80 0.99 3.21 3.07
CA ILE A 80 -0.09 2.95 2.11
C ILE A 80 -1.30 2.40 2.86
N ALA A 81 -2.48 2.91 2.51
CA ALA A 81 -3.75 2.37 2.98
C ALA A 81 -4.80 2.43 1.87
N VAL A 82 -5.54 1.34 1.69
CA VAL A 82 -6.78 1.34 0.92
C VAL A 82 -7.93 1.21 1.91
N TYR A 83 -8.67 2.30 2.09
CA TYR A 83 -9.85 2.30 2.94
C TYR A 83 -11.03 1.77 2.13
N ASP A 84 -11.64 0.66 2.55
CA ASP A 84 -12.75 0.01 1.84
C ASP A 84 -14.09 0.10 2.60
N SER A 85 -14.07 0.42 3.89
CA SER A 85 -15.25 0.53 4.75
C SER A 85 -14.95 1.27 6.07
N GLY A 86 -16.04 1.56 6.82
CA GLY A 86 -16.12 1.96 8.24
C GLY A 86 -14.90 2.66 8.87
N PRO A 87 -14.98 3.95 9.23
CA PRO A 87 -13.83 4.64 9.78
C PRO A 87 -13.48 4.15 11.20
N GLY A 88 -12.23 3.75 11.40
CA GLY A 88 -11.65 3.57 12.74
C GLY A 88 -11.12 4.89 13.32
N CYS A 89 -10.62 5.78 12.46
CA CYS A 89 -10.02 7.06 12.82
C CYS A 89 -10.63 8.24 12.07
N THR A 90 -10.58 9.44 12.65
CA THR A 90 -11.13 10.68 12.08
C THR A 90 -10.57 11.04 10.71
N TYR A 91 -9.32 10.67 10.41
CA TYR A 91 -8.72 10.85 9.09
C TYR A 91 -9.33 9.97 7.99
N GLU A 92 -10.21 9.02 8.35
CA GLU A 92 -10.91 8.12 7.44
C GLU A 92 -12.37 8.54 7.20
N HIS A 93 -12.82 9.63 7.84
CA HIS A 93 -14.19 10.10 7.77
C HIS A 93 -14.45 10.87 6.47
N GLY A 94 -15.65 10.68 5.91
CA GLY A 94 -16.10 11.44 4.73
C GLY A 94 -15.44 11.02 3.42
N LEU A 95 -14.78 9.85 3.39
CA LEU A 95 -14.18 9.30 2.19
C LEU A 95 -15.21 8.64 1.28
N GLN A 96 -14.98 8.72 -0.02
CA GLN A 96 -15.64 7.88 -1.00
C GLN A 96 -14.84 6.58 -1.13
N TYR A 97 -15.43 5.47 -0.72
CA TYR A 97 -14.76 4.16 -0.75
C TYR A 97 -14.87 3.48 -2.13
N PRO A 98 -13.85 2.70 -2.55
CA PRO A 98 -12.55 2.58 -1.89
C PRO A 98 -11.69 3.84 -2.09
N ALA A 99 -11.00 4.26 -1.02
CA ALA A 99 -10.09 5.41 -1.04
C ALA A 99 -8.64 4.95 -0.89
N PHE A 100 -7.78 5.34 -1.81
CA PHE A 100 -6.39 4.88 -1.89
C PHE A 100 -5.45 5.98 -1.42
N ALA A 101 -4.94 5.88 -0.20
CA ALA A 101 -4.00 6.82 0.38
C ALA A 101 -2.55 6.31 0.30
N TYR A 102 -1.63 7.24 0.03
CA TYR A 102 -0.19 6.96 0.04
C TYR A 102 0.60 8.17 0.57
N MET A 103 1.80 7.92 1.09
CA MET A 103 2.74 8.97 1.51
C MET A 103 3.58 9.41 0.30
N PRO A 104 3.50 10.68 -0.16
CA PRO A 104 4.16 11.14 -1.37
C PRO A 104 5.65 11.48 -1.16
N ASN A 105 6.12 11.57 0.08
CA ASN A 105 7.48 12.01 0.41
C ASN A 105 8.52 10.88 0.39
N ASN A 106 8.18 9.72 -0.18
CA ASN A 106 9.05 8.53 -0.24
C ASN A 106 9.50 7.98 1.13
N ILE A 107 8.82 8.37 2.20
CA ILE A 107 8.99 7.83 3.56
C ILE A 107 7.62 7.68 4.22
N MET A 108 7.57 6.98 5.36
CA MET A 108 6.37 6.91 6.19
C MET A 108 5.93 8.28 6.71
N GLY A 109 4.65 8.39 7.04
CA GLY A 109 4.09 9.59 7.66
C GLY A 109 2.99 9.25 8.66
N GLN A 110 2.69 10.21 9.52
CA GLN A 110 1.55 10.12 10.45
C GLN A 110 0.25 10.32 9.68
N TRP A 111 -0.73 9.42 9.87
CA TRP A 111 -2.00 9.44 9.15
C TRP A 111 -2.93 10.59 9.53
N ASP A 112 -2.85 11.09 10.77
CA ASP A 112 -3.72 12.18 11.22
C ASP A 112 -3.31 13.56 10.68
N LEU A 113 -2.10 13.68 10.14
CA LEU A 113 -1.62 14.91 9.52
C LEU A 113 -1.96 14.90 8.02
N LYS A 114 -3.03 15.60 7.63
CA LYS A 114 -3.55 15.64 6.25
C LYS A 114 -2.52 16.07 5.19
N SER A 115 -1.47 16.80 5.57
CA SER A 115 -0.38 17.18 4.66
C SER A 115 0.56 16.02 4.31
N ASN A 116 0.53 14.92 5.06
CA ASN A 116 1.47 13.82 4.92
C ASN A 116 1.09 12.83 3.82
N TYR A 117 -0.19 12.72 3.46
CA TYR A 117 -0.66 11.74 2.50
C TYR A 117 -1.48 12.38 1.40
N GLN A 118 -1.62 11.68 0.28
CA GLN A 118 -2.48 12.07 -0.81
C GLN A 118 -3.34 10.88 -1.25
N TYR A 119 -4.48 11.17 -1.85
CA TYR A 119 -5.31 10.17 -2.49
C TYR A 119 -4.97 10.04 -3.98
N ILE A 120 -5.00 8.81 -4.47
CA ILE A 120 -4.92 8.49 -5.89
C ILE A 120 -6.24 7.87 -6.38
N LYS A 121 -6.40 7.83 -7.71
CA LYS A 121 -7.58 7.22 -8.36
C LYS A 121 -7.28 5.87 -9.01
N THR A 122 -6.01 5.52 -9.20
CA THR A 122 -5.66 4.35 -10.02
C THR A 122 -4.44 3.63 -9.48
N VAL A 123 -4.59 2.31 -9.28
CA VAL A 123 -3.51 1.38 -8.93
C VAL A 123 -3.42 0.32 -10.03
N PHE A 124 -2.20 0.03 -10.48
CA PHE A 124 -1.92 -1.04 -11.43
C PHE A 124 -1.17 -2.17 -10.75
N PHE A 125 -1.69 -3.38 -10.88
CA PHE A 125 -0.99 -4.62 -10.53
C PHE A 125 -0.51 -5.30 -11.81
N LYS A 126 0.79 -5.53 -11.93
CA LYS A 126 1.38 -6.29 -13.03
C LYS A 126 2.15 -7.47 -12.49
N THR A 127 1.70 -8.68 -12.82
CA THR A 127 2.48 -9.89 -12.59
C THR A 127 3.53 -10.04 -13.70
N TYR A 128 4.70 -10.53 -13.34
CA TYR A 128 5.72 -10.91 -14.31
C TYR A 128 5.88 -12.42 -14.16
N ASN A 129 5.51 -13.19 -15.18
CA ASN A 129 5.88 -14.60 -15.20
C ASN A 129 7.38 -14.69 -15.45
N SER A 130 8.06 -15.58 -14.74
CA SER A 130 9.44 -15.98 -15.05
C SER A 130 9.56 -16.71 -16.39
N THR A 131 8.44 -16.97 -17.07
CA THR A 131 8.38 -17.47 -18.44
C THR A 131 7.34 -16.70 -19.25
N SER A 132 7.81 -16.06 -20.32
CA SER A 132 7.11 -15.42 -21.45
C SER A 132 5.57 -15.52 -21.48
N HIS A 133 4.90 -14.36 -21.38
CA HIS A 133 3.93 -13.80 -22.34
C HIS A 133 3.05 -12.76 -21.63
N PHE A 134 3.11 -11.53 -22.12
CA PHE A 134 2.31 -10.40 -21.66
C PHE A 134 0.81 -10.76 -21.70
N LYS A 135 0.17 -10.84 -20.54
CA LYS A 135 -1.28 -10.67 -20.43
C LYS A 135 -1.58 -9.33 -19.77
N THR A 136 -2.53 -8.65 -20.40
CA THR A 136 -3.06 -7.30 -20.20
C THR A 136 -3.33 -6.96 -18.73
N PRO A 137 -3.20 -5.69 -18.30
CA PRO A 137 -3.54 -5.28 -16.95
C PRO A 137 -5.05 -5.40 -16.72
N PHE A 138 -5.45 -5.99 -15.59
CA PHE A 138 -6.81 -5.90 -15.09
C PHE A 138 -7.03 -4.52 -14.46
N LEU A 139 -8.06 -3.83 -14.93
CA LEU A 139 -8.56 -2.59 -14.34
C LEU A 139 -9.64 -2.99 -13.33
N ILE A 140 -9.45 -2.66 -12.05
CA ILE A 140 -10.54 -2.72 -11.06
C ILE A 140 -11.25 -1.36 -11.19
N ALA A 141 -12.45 -1.38 -11.75
CA ALA A 141 -13.35 -0.23 -11.88
C ALA A 141 -14.37 -0.22 -10.74
#